data_AF-A0A224YW70-F1
#
_entry.id   AF-A0A224YW70-F1
#
_cell.length_a   1.000
_cell.length_b   1.000
_cell.length_c   1.000
_cell.angle_alpha   90.00
_cell.angle_beta   90.00
_cell.angle_gamma   90.00
#
_symmetry.space_group_name_H-M   'P 1'
#
loop_
_entity.id
_entity.type
_entity.pdbx_description
1 polymer ?
#
loop_
_entity_poly.entity_id
_entity_poly.type
_entity_poly.pdbx_seq_one_letter_code
_entity_poly.pdbx_strand_id
1 'polypeptide(L)'
;MGFWRSRGSRHAHDVASCVTYGKLGLSLSCAGRGPCASKVFLGCRSRPRVQMKRSGRRRKMSANLPGEFAKFAKNSKYLRRIWRDTKASLDDIAKCGYFSEDQLAQLRLNETDDQFIGRTVMQPVALVVLGHSCWAKARVVNELFGQSVLPVTSPVGDESQLTWRMVRFSAGNQTEISLALPNSFELVEHLAAYDQPWRTIPRADLEVEGEARKDPALSAAALEIRMKHPLLRDEVQVVATPCNDSLSFEQTYRRATEGCTPLLLYAFAEEAFTEKELADLYEIKRIAPKTPVLFIRANMPATSELTESEQHARSLRNARLAEQVQLCTAYVDGENSGSEDKQALETPMQTEEDAPKSVITLPVTAQQQLCSLGFVSKHFPEKQRHHDRRRPNVRCSSGCSPSSELIENFDDFACNICLFVRSALQSLLVSAASLLNTTHLHCLRTFILTAFDMTRDMMITPKRLAYARKQETGLY
;
A
#
# COMPACT_ATOMS: atom_id res chain seq x y z
N MET A 1 -17.31 27.79 -40.05
CA MET A 1 -17.29 28.98 -39.17
C MET A 1 -16.53 28.57 -37.91
N GLY A 2 -15.35 29.03 -37.53
CA GLY A 2 -14.48 30.13 -37.94
C GLY A 2 -13.78 30.61 -36.67
N PHE A 3 -12.45 30.40 -36.56
CA PHE A 3 -11.42 31.09 -35.74
C PHE A 3 -11.70 31.37 -34.24
N TRP A 4 -10.75 31.18 -33.31
CA TRP A 4 -9.68 32.15 -33.06
C TRP A 4 -8.50 31.56 -32.26
N ARG A 5 -7.29 31.87 -32.74
CA ARG A 5 -6.03 31.89 -31.97
C ARG A 5 -5.80 33.33 -31.46
N SER A 6 -5.23 33.49 -30.26
CA SER A 6 -4.48 34.68 -29.81
C SER A 6 -3.50 34.21 -28.72
N ARG A 7 -2.17 34.25 -28.80
CA ARG A 7 -1.12 35.30 -28.95
C ARG A 7 -1.05 36.36 -27.83
N GLY A 8 0.10 36.35 -27.14
CA GLY A 8 0.79 37.48 -26.47
C GLY A 8 0.37 37.75 -25.02
N SER A 9 1.21 38.24 -24.09
CA SER A 9 2.58 38.75 -24.10
C SER A 9 2.96 39.20 -22.67
N ARG A 10 4.27 39.36 -22.36
CA ARG A 10 4.89 40.24 -21.33
C ARG A 10 4.84 39.77 -19.86
N HIS A 11 5.84 39.95 -18.99
CA HIS A 11 7.04 40.81 -18.99
C HIS A 11 8.19 40.20 -18.18
N ALA A 12 9.41 40.56 -18.58
CA ALA A 12 10.66 40.39 -17.86
C ALA A 12 10.78 41.44 -16.73
N HIS A 13 11.42 41.06 -15.62
CA HIS A 13 12.14 41.99 -14.76
C HIS A 13 13.41 41.30 -14.28
N ASP A 14 14.51 41.71 -14.91
CA ASP A 14 15.89 41.47 -14.48
C ASP A 14 16.34 42.78 -13.81
N VAL A 15 16.79 42.72 -12.56
CA VAL A 15 17.61 43.78 -11.94
C VAL A 15 18.73 43.11 -11.18
N ALA A 16 19.90 43.13 -11.79
CA ALA A 16 21.18 42.92 -11.14
C ALA A 16 21.57 44.18 -10.35
N SER A 17 22.15 44.02 -9.16
CA SER A 17 23.25 44.92 -8.75
C SER A 17 24.11 44.33 -7.62
N CYS A 18 25.41 44.36 -7.89
CA CYS A 18 26.52 44.74 -7.01
C CYS A 18 26.99 43.84 -5.86
N VAL A 19 28.11 43.21 -6.18
CA VAL A 19 29.26 42.83 -5.32
C VAL A 19 29.75 44.01 -4.46
N THR A 20 30.04 43.75 -3.19
CA THR A 20 31.09 44.45 -2.43
C THR A 20 31.86 43.46 -1.55
N TYR A 21 33.18 43.43 -1.77
CA TYR A 21 34.20 42.81 -0.91
C TYR A 21 34.44 43.71 0.32
N GLY A 22 34.67 43.10 1.49
CA GLY A 22 35.17 43.77 2.69
C GLY A 22 35.84 42.76 3.63
N LYS A 23 37.12 42.98 3.90
CA LYS A 23 38.10 42.10 4.55
C LYS A 23 38.47 42.67 5.94
N LEU A 24 39.12 41.85 6.78
CA LEU A 24 39.81 42.14 8.07
C LEU A 24 38.93 42.07 9.34
N GLY A 25 39.32 41.45 10.47
CA GLY A 25 40.55 40.77 10.89
C GLY A 25 40.46 40.37 12.40
N LEU A 26 41.27 39.37 12.81
CA LEU A 26 42.06 39.19 14.06
C LEU A 26 41.45 39.65 15.42
N SER A 27 41.56 39.00 16.59
CA SER A 27 42.55 38.07 17.18
C SER A 27 42.08 37.55 18.57
N LEU A 28 42.63 36.38 19.01
CA LEU A 28 43.21 36.01 20.34
C LEU A 28 42.58 36.50 21.68
N SER A 29 42.57 35.82 22.84
CA SER A 29 43.16 34.56 23.36
C SER A 29 42.67 34.24 24.79
N CYS A 30 42.97 33.02 25.27
CA CYS A 30 43.36 32.60 26.65
C CYS A 30 42.36 32.77 27.83
N ALA A 31 42.42 32.05 28.96
CA ALA A 31 43.03 30.81 29.47
C ALA A 31 42.67 30.71 30.99
N GLY A 32 42.70 29.50 31.59
CA GLY A 32 42.78 29.28 33.07
C GLY A 32 41.78 28.23 33.59
N ARG A 33 42.13 26.95 33.86
CA ARG A 33 42.95 26.31 34.94
C ARG A 33 42.36 26.37 36.37
N GLY A 34 41.93 25.17 36.84
CA GLY A 34 41.74 24.53 38.18
C GLY A 34 41.95 25.28 39.53
N PRO A 35 41.98 24.60 40.72
CA PRO A 35 42.28 23.17 40.97
C PRO A 35 41.50 22.44 42.12
N CYS A 36 41.97 21.21 42.38
CA CYS A 36 41.71 20.08 43.30
C CYS A 36 41.31 20.25 44.79
N ALA A 37 40.69 19.18 45.36
CA ALA A 37 41.07 18.40 46.57
C ALA A 37 39.93 17.42 46.95
N SER A 38 40.03 16.39 47.82
CA SER A 38 40.91 15.23 48.03
C SER A 38 40.27 14.37 49.15
N LYS A 39 40.26 13.02 49.00
CA LYS A 39 40.10 11.95 50.04
C LYS A 39 38.74 11.87 50.77
N VAL A 40 38.18 10.70 51.14
CA VAL A 40 38.71 9.62 52.00
C VAL A 40 37.97 8.29 51.72
N PHE A 41 38.71 7.20 51.91
CA PHE A 41 38.36 5.78 51.80
C PHE A 41 37.79 5.26 53.13
N LEU A 42 36.73 4.43 53.12
CA LEU A 42 36.51 3.37 54.12
C LEU A 42 35.55 2.32 53.54
N GLY A 43 36.04 1.08 53.46
CA GLY A 43 35.35 -0.04 52.85
C GLY A 43 34.43 -0.79 53.81
N CYS A 44 33.54 -1.61 53.24
CA CYS A 44 33.09 -2.86 53.85
C CYS A 44 32.42 -3.80 52.82
N ARG A 45 33.09 -4.94 52.59
CA ARG A 45 32.55 -6.29 52.38
C ARG A 45 31.53 -6.56 51.25
N SER A 46 32.09 -7.02 50.12
CA SER A 46 31.80 -8.32 49.45
C SER A 46 30.38 -8.92 49.48
N ARG A 47 29.70 -8.91 48.32
CA ARG A 47 28.87 -10.03 47.79
C ARG A 47 28.93 -10.05 46.25
N PRO A 48 28.89 -11.22 45.59
CA PRO A 48 29.17 -11.31 44.16
C PRO A 48 28.00 -10.74 43.35
N ARG A 49 28.31 -9.76 42.50
CA ARG A 49 27.36 -9.21 41.53
C ARG A 49 27.22 -10.21 40.39
N VAL A 50 26.09 -10.93 40.38
CA VAL A 50 25.63 -11.67 39.21
C VAL A 50 25.63 -10.71 38.02
N GLN A 51 26.59 -10.88 37.11
CA GLN A 51 26.52 -10.27 35.79
C GLN A 51 25.32 -10.87 35.07
N MET A 52 24.16 -10.20 35.17
CA MET A 52 23.14 -10.31 34.15
C MET A 52 23.80 -9.89 32.84
N LYS A 53 24.17 -10.90 32.04
CA LYS A 53 24.44 -10.75 30.61
C LYS A 53 23.32 -9.89 30.07
N ARG A 54 23.65 -8.64 29.71
CA ARG A 54 22.81 -7.80 28.87
C ARG A 54 22.51 -8.64 27.63
N SER A 55 21.30 -9.20 27.62
CA SER A 55 20.67 -9.83 26.46
C SER A 55 21.02 -8.96 25.26
N GLY A 56 21.74 -9.56 24.32
CA GLY A 56 22.21 -8.85 23.15
C GLY A 56 21.03 -8.16 22.51
N ARG A 57 21.11 -6.83 22.38
CA ARG A 57 20.30 -6.08 21.42
C ARG A 57 20.49 -6.80 20.09
N ARG A 58 19.54 -7.66 19.72
CA ARG A 58 19.37 -8.08 18.33
C ARG A 58 19.35 -6.77 17.57
N ARG A 59 20.29 -6.58 16.65
CA ARG A 59 20.20 -5.54 15.65
C ARG A 59 18.87 -5.77 14.93
N LYS A 60 17.79 -5.11 15.37
CA LYS A 60 16.61 -4.89 14.52
C LYS A 60 17.21 -4.26 13.27
N MET A 61 17.13 -4.93 12.12
CA MET A 61 17.38 -4.25 10.86
C MET A 61 16.50 -3.01 10.90
N SER A 62 17.10 -1.82 10.94
CA SER A 62 16.34 -0.59 10.92
C SER A 62 15.55 -0.60 9.62
N ALA A 63 14.25 -0.83 9.72
CA ALA A 63 13.33 -0.76 8.60
C ALA A 63 13.47 0.62 7.96
N ASN A 64 14.15 0.68 6.81
CA ASN A 64 14.40 1.94 6.12
C ASN A 64 13.35 2.12 5.02
N LEU A 65 12.10 2.28 5.45
CA LEU A 65 10.97 2.50 4.55
C LEU A 65 11.19 3.74 3.64
N PRO A 66 11.67 4.90 4.15
CA PRO A 66 12.00 6.04 3.30
C PRO A 66 13.05 5.72 2.23
N GLY A 67 14.04 4.89 2.56
CA GLY A 67 15.06 4.46 1.62
C GLY A 67 14.53 3.58 0.48
N GLU A 68 13.51 2.76 0.72
CA GLU A 68 12.87 1.97 -0.34
C GLU A 68 12.02 2.84 -1.26
N PHE A 69 11.27 3.80 -0.72
CA PHE A 69 10.54 4.78 -1.53
C PHE A 69 11.47 5.67 -2.38
N ALA A 70 12.57 6.16 -1.81
CA ALA A 70 13.55 6.94 -2.56
C ALA A 70 14.17 6.15 -3.73
N LYS A 71 14.45 4.85 -3.54
CA LYS A 71 14.91 3.95 -4.61
C LYS A 71 13.83 3.79 -5.69
N PHE A 72 12.58 3.54 -5.29
CA PHE A 72 11.47 3.42 -6.21
C PHE A 72 11.30 4.70 -7.03
N ALA A 73 11.19 5.86 -6.38
CA ALA A 73 11.03 7.15 -7.06
C ALA A 73 12.16 7.45 -8.04
N LYS A 74 13.41 7.13 -7.69
CA LYS A 74 14.56 7.24 -8.61
C LYS A 74 14.38 6.35 -9.85
N ASN A 75 14.02 5.07 -9.66
CA ASN A 75 13.82 4.14 -10.77
C ASN A 75 12.60 4.49 -11.62
N SER A 76 11.50 4.92 -10.99
CA SER A 76 10.30 5.43 -11.66
C SER A 76 10.62 6.63 -12.55
N LYS A 77 11.50 7.55 -12.14
CA LYS A 77 11.95 8.67 -12.99
C LYS A 77 12.67 8.20 -14.26
N TYR A 78 13.54 7.18 -14.16
CA TYR A 78 14.19 6.61 -15.34
C TYR A 78 13.17 5.91 -16.25
N LEU A 79 12.28 5.10 -15.67
CA LEU A 79 11.28 4.36 -16.43
C LEU A 79 10.27 5.30 -17.12
N ARG A 80 9.88 6.39 -16.45
CA ARG A 80 9.05 7.48 -16.99
C ARG A 80 9.69 8.13 -18.22
N ARG A 81 11.02 8.31 -18.21
CA ARG A 81 11.75 8.84 -19.37
C ARG A 81 11.69 7.83 -20.52
N ILE A 82 12.05 6.58 -20.27
CA ILE A 82 12.02 5.52 -21.29
C ILE A 82 10.62 5.38 -21.90
N TRP A 83 9.58 5.39 -21.08
CA TRP A 83 8.20 5.30 -21.53
C TRP A 83 7.79 6.48 -22.43
N ARG A 84 8.14 7.72 -22.05
CA ARG A 84 7.90 8.91 -22.90
C ARG A 84 8.67 8.85 -24.21
N ASP A 85 9.94 8.48 -24.16
CA ASP A 85 10.80 8.38 -25.34
C ASP A 85 10.28 7.28 -26.29
N THR A 86 9.76 6.18 -25.74
CA THR A 86 9.10 5.09 -26.50
C THR A 86 7.86 5.61 -27.23
N LYS A 87 6.97 6.31 -26.51
CA LYS A 87 5.76 6.91 -27.11
C LYS A 87 6.10 7.89 -28.23
N ALA A 88 7.03 8.80 -27.97
CA ALA A 88 7.48 9.78 -28.97
C ALA A 88 8.03 9.08 -30.22
N SER A 89 8.86 8.04 -30.02
CA SER A 89 9.42 7.26 -31.14
C SER A 89 8.31 6.58 -31.95
N LEU A 90 7.33 5.96 -31.29
CA LEU A 90 6.18 5.33 -31.97
C LEU A 90 5.32 6.33 -32.74
N ASP A 91 5.15 7.54 -32.21
CA ASP A 91 4.43 8.61 -32.91
C ASP A 91 5.21 9.13 -34.12
N ASP A 92 6.54 9.19 -34.04
CA ASP A 92 7.37 9.55 -35.19
C ASP A 92 7.36 8.47 -36.28
N ILE A 93 7.34 7.18 -35.89
CA ILE A 93 7.15 6.05 -36.81
C ILE A 93 5.79 6.15 -37.52
N ALA A 94 4.73 6.48 -36.79
CA ALA A 94 3.41 6.67 -37.37
C ALA A 94 3.38 7.82 -38.40
N LYS A 95 4.06 8.94 -38.12
CA LYS A 95 4.14 10.09 -39.03
C LYS A 95 4.88 9.78 -40.34
N CYS A 96 5.77 8.79 -40.37
CA CYS A 96 6.46 8.37 -41.59
C CYS A 96 5.51 7.78 -42.65
N GLY A 97 4.30 7.35 -42.28
CA GLY A 97 3.29 6.84 -43.21
C GLY A 97 3.63 5.51 -43.89
N TYR A 98 4.67 4.82 -43.40
CA TYR A 98 5.13 3.56 -43.98
C TYR A 98 4.28 2.35 -43.53
N PHE A 99 3.83 2.35 -42.27
CA PHE A 99 3.05 1.27 -41.68
C PHE A 99 1.56 1.57 -41.80
N SER A 100 0.74 0.52 -42.01
CA SER A 100 -0.72 0.66 -41.93
C SER A 100 -1.17 0.91 -40.48
N GLU A 101 -2.37 1.45 -40.30
CA GLU A 101 -2.96 1.65 -38.97
C GLU A 101 -3.00 0.36 -38.13
N ASP A 102 -3.29 -0.79 -38.75
CA ASP A 102 -3.30 -2.08 -38.08
C ASP A 102 -1.90 -2.50 -37.58
N GLN A 103 -0.87 -2.25 -38.38
CA GLN A 103 0.52 -2.52 -37.99
C GLN A 103 0.96 -1.59 -36.87
N LEU A 104 0.58 -0.30 -36.92
CA LEU A 104 0.85 0.67 -35.87
C LEU A 104 0.14 0.32 -34.55
N ALA A 105 -1.10 -0.19 -34.63
CA ALA A 105 -1.83 -0.67 -33.46
C ALA A 105 -1.13 -1.85 -32.77
N GLN A 106 -0.52 -2.76 -33.53
CA GLN A 106 0.26 -3.89 -32.99
C GLN A 106 1.59 -3.47 -32.37
N LEU A 107 2.21 -2.39 -32.86
CA LEU A 107 3.46 -1.85 -32.31
C LEU A 107 3.27 -1.09 -30.99
N ARG A 108 2.08 -0.55 -30.75
CA ARG A 108 1.77 0.25 -29.56
C ARG A 108 1.48 -0.63 -28.35
N LEU A 109 1.73 -0.09 -27.16
CA LEU A 109 1.20 -0.65 -25.91
C LEU A 109 -0.33 -0.63 -25.99
N ASN A 110 -0.97 -1.71 -25.52
CA ASN A 110 -2.42 -1.68 -25.32
C ASN A 110 -2.76 -0.66 -24.22
N GLU A 111 -4.02 -0.22 -24.18
CA GLU A 111 -4.45 0.83 -23.26
C GLU A 111 -4.26 0.43 -21.79
N THR A 112 -4.49 -0.84 -21.44
CA THR A 112 -4.36 -1.33 -20.06
C THR A 112 -2.92 -1.28 -19.54
N ASP A 113 -1.97 -1.69 -20.37
CA ASP A 113 -0.54 -1.72 -20.05
C ASP A 113 0.02 -0.29 -20.00
N ASP A 114 -0.43 0.57 -20.93
CA ASP A 114 -0.05 1.97 -20.94
C ASP A 114 -0.54 2.71 -19.70
N GLN A 115 -1.81 2.50 -19.31
CA GLN A 115 -2.36 3.04 -18.06
C GLN A 115 -1.62 2.49 -16.85
N PHE A 116 -1.28 1.19 -16.81
CA PHE A 116 -0.53 0.59 -15.71
C PHE A 116 0.88 1.19 -15.56
N ILE A 117 1.63 1.33 -16.66
CA ILE A 117 2.95 1.98 -16.65
C ILE A 117 2.81 3.43 -16.19
N GLY A 118 1.83 4.15 -16.76
CA GLY A 118 1.53 5.54 -16.40
C GLY A 118 1.29 5.70 -14.90
N ARG A 119 0.38 4.92 -14.32
CA ARG A 119 0.10 4.93 -12.87
C ARG A 119 1.36 4.66 -12.06
N THR A 120 2.08 3.60 -12.38
CA THR A 120 3.30 3.17 -11.68
C THR A 120 4.40 4.25 -11.63
N VAL A 121 4.60 4.98 -12.74
CA VAL A 121 5.74 5.92 -12.85
C VAL A 121 5.37 7.37 -12.63
N MET A 122 4.09 7.74 -12.73
CA MET A 122 3.61 9.13 -12.64
C MET A 122 2.94 9.46 -11.32
N GLN A 123 2.25 8.50 -10.69
CA GLN A 123 1.44 8.78 -9.51
C GLN A 123 2.25 8.67 -8.21
N PRO A 124 1.85 9.42 -7.16
CA PRO A 124 2.36 9.23 -5.80
C PRO A 124 2.12 7.80 -5.32
N VAL A 125 2.98 7.28 -4.45
CA VAL A 125 2.77 5.98 -3.80
C VAL A 125 1.98 6.21 -2.51
N ALA A 126 0.89 5.47 -2.31
CA ALA A 126 0.09 5.58 -1.11
C ALA A 126 0.12 4.28 -0.29
N LEU A 127 0.48 4.37 0.99
CA LEU A 127 0.19 3.33 1.98
C LEU A 127 -1.27 3.47 2.41
N VAL A 128 -2.14 2.61 1.89
CA VAL A 128 -3.59 2.67 2.14
C VAL A 128 -3.94 1.71 3.26
N VAL A 129 -4.30 2.25 4.42
CA VAL A 129 -4.69 1.54 5.63
C VAL A 129 -6.20 1.35 5.66
N LEU A 130 -6.62 0.15 5.27
CA LEU A 130 -7.98 -0.38 5.32
C LEU A 130 -8.27 -1.03 6.67
N GLY A 131 -9.55 -1.28 6.94
CA GLY A 131 -10.03 -1.98 8.13
C GLY A 131 -11.17 -1.26 8.84
N HIS A 132 -11.92 -2.01 9.64
CA HIS A 132 -13.08 -1.48 10.37
C HIS A 132 -12.70 -0.78 11.68
N SER A 133 -11.74 -1.31 12.44
CA SER A 133 -11.37 -0.73 13.74
C SER A 133 -10.55 0.55 13.57
N CYS A 134 -11.09 1.67 14.09
CA CYS A 134 -10.36 2.94 14.12
C CYS A 134 -9.09 2.82 14.96
N TRP A 135 -9.16 2.10 16.08
CA TRP A 135 -8.02 1.85 16.93
C TRP A 135 -6.90 1.10 16.19
N ALA A 136 -7.22 0.03 15.47
CA ALA A 136 -6.21 -0.75 14.73
C ALA A 136 -5.54 0.09 13.64
N LYS A 137 -6.32 0.87 12.88
CA LYS A 137 -5.79 1.80 11.87
C LYS A 137 -4.92 2.88 12.49
N ALA A 138 -5.37 3.52 13.57
CA ALA A 138 -4.60 4.53 14.30
C ALA A 138 -3.26 3.95 14.80
N ARG A 139 -3.26 2.71 15.31
CA ARG A 139 -2.03 2.06 15.79
C ARG A 139 -1.04 1.81 14.65
N VAL A 140 -1.51 1.31 13.51
CA VAL A 140 -0.69 1.11 12.30
C VAL A 140 -0.11 2.42 11.79
N VAL A 141 -0.93 3.45 11.65
CA VAL A 141 -0.50 4.78 11.18
C VAL A 141 0.51 5.42 12.14
N ASN A 142 0.25 5.36 13.45
CA ASN A 142 1.17 5.90 14.45
C ASN A 142 2.51 5.16 14.44
N GLU A 143 2.51 3.84 14.22
CA GLU A 143 3.72 3.05 14.11
C GLU A 143 4.50 3.35 12.81
N LEU A 144 3.81 3.59 11.68
CA LEU A 144 4.41 4.04 10.43
C LEU A 144 5.17 5.38 10.60
N PHE A 145 4.58 6.32 11.33
CA PHE A 145 5.19 7.62 11.60
C PHE A 145 6.17 7.59 12.79
N GLY A 146 6.22 6.51 13.57
CA GLY A 146 6.98 6.45 14.81
C GLY A 146 6.57 7.50 15.85
N GLN A 147 5.34 8.02 15.75
CA GLN A 147 4.77 9.04 16.62
C GLN A 147 3.24 8.98 16.60
N SER A 148 2.61 9.45 17.67
CA SER A 148 1.16 9.45 17.84
C SER A 148 0.50 10.60 17.07
N VAL A 149 0.31 10.46 15.76
CA VAL A 149 -0.41 11.46 14.93
C VAL A 149 -1.92 11.31 15.02
N LEU A 150 -2.43 10.08 15.13
CA LEU A 150 -3.85 9.78 15.32
C LEU A 150 -4.13 9.45 16.79
N PRO A 151 -5.29 9.83 17.34
CA PRO A 151 -5.66 9.50 18.69
C PRO A 151 -5.85 7.99 18.83
N VAL A 152 -5.27 7.39 19.87
CA VAL A 152 -5.55 5.99 20.20
C VAL A 152 -6.78 6.01 21.13
N THR A 153 -7.93 5.58 20.60
CA THR A 153 -9.19 5.44 21.37
C THR A 153 -9.13 4.22 22.29
N SER A 154 -9.97 4.15 23.35
CA SER A 154 -10.10 2.87 24.06
C SER A 154 -10.70 1.87 23.08
N PRO A 155 -10.09 0.68 22.93
CA PRO A 155 -10.54 -0.29 21.95
C PRO A 155 -11.80 -1.07 22.40
N VAL A 156 -12.32 -0.78 23.60
CA VAL A 156 -13.46 -1.49 24.20
C VAL A 156 -14.68 -0.58 24.44
N GLY A 157 -14.62 0.67 23.94
CA GLY A 157 -15.82 1.50 23.81
C GLY A 157 -16.75 0.98 22.71
N ASP A 158 -17.96 1.54 22.60
CA ASP A 158 -18.88 1.25 21.49
C ASP A 158 -18.33 1.83 20.17
N GLU A 159 -17.28 1.19 19.61
CA GLU A 159 -16.67 1.55 18.32
C GLU A 159 -17.69 1.49 17.18
N SER A 160 -18.87 0.89 17.38
CA SER A 160 -19.93 0.83 16.37
C SER A 160 -20.55 2.20 16.05
N GLN A 161 -20.41 3.17 16.96
CA GLN A 161 -20.91 4.54 16.77
C GLN A 161 -19.83 5.52 16.26
N LEU A 162 -18.56 5.18 16.44
CA LEU A 162 -17.45 6.02 15.99
C LEU A 162 -17.35 5.98 14.46
N THR A 163 -17.51 7.16 13.84
CA THR A 163 -17.39 7.35 12.40
C THR A 163 -16.25 8.32 12.14
N TRP A 164 -15.07 7.78 11.83
CA TRP A 164 -13.95 8.62 11.41
C TRP A 164 -14.03 8.88 9.92
N ARG A 165 -13.80 10.13 9.52
CA ARG A 165 -13.59 10.47 8.10
C ARG A 165 -12.26 9.94 7.59
N MET A 166 -12.09 9.96 6.28
CA MET A 166 -10.85 9.59 5.63
C MET A 166 -9.74 10.57 6.05
N VAL A 167 -8.53 10.07 6.27
CA VAL A 167 -7.38 10.90 6.62
C VAL A 167 -6.26 10.67 5.62
N ARG A 168 -5.75 11.74 5.02
CA ARG A 168 -4.63 11.70 4.07
C ARG A 168 -3.45 12.49 4.59
N PHE A 169 -2.29 11.85 4.67
CA PHE A 169 -1.03 12.49 5.01
C PHE A 169 -0.18 12.65 3.75
N SER A 170 0.37 13.85 3.54
CA SER A 170 1.28 14.16 2.44
C SER A 170 2.43 15.05 2.91
N ALA A 171 3.48 15.18 2.09
CA ALA A 171 4.64 16.00 2.43
C ALA A 171 4.27 17.48 2.51
N GLY A 172 4.64 18.11 3.63
CA GLY A 172 4.55 19.55 3.85
C GLY A 172 5.86 20.11 4.39
N ASN A 173 6.08 21.41 4.18
CA ASN A 173 7.19 22.13 4.83
C ASN A 173 6.86 22.44 6.30
N GLN A 174 5.58 22.64 6.59
CA GLN A 174 5.00 22.84 7.90
C GLN A 174 3.87 21.84 8.12
N THR A 175 3.45 21.67 9.37
CA THR A 175 2.27 20.86 9.70
C THR A 175 1.04 21.72 9.47
N GLU A 176 0.22 21.33 8.50
CA GLU A 176 -1.02 21.98 8.13
C GLU A 176 -2.10 20.93 8.04
N ILE A 177 -3.33 21.35 8.32
CA ILE A 177 -4.52 20.52 8.29
C ILE A 177 -5.59 21.28 7.52
N SER A 178 -6.35 20.57 6.72
CA SER A 178 -7.45 21.12 5.94
C SER A 178 -8.50 20.05 5.73
N LEU A 179 -9.72 20.46 5.40
CA LEU A 179 -10.81 19.56 5.09
C LEU A 179 -11.09 19.65 3.59
N ALA A 180 -11.02 18.54 2.86
CA ALA A 180 -11.13 18.53 1.40
C ALA A 180 -12.16 17.53 0.89
N LEU A 181 -12.95 17.94 -0.09
CA LEU A 181 -13.83 17.05 -0.84
C LEU A 181 -13.01 16.15 -1.80
N PRO A 182 -13.55 15.00 -2.25
CA PRO A 182 -12.87 14.11 -3.20
C PRO A 182 -12.32 14.78 -4.47
N ASN A 183 -12.93 15.89 -4.93
CA ASN A 183 -12.49 16.66 -6.10
C ASN A 183 -11.49 17.79 -5.75
N SER A 184 -10.85 17.71 -4.58
CA SER A 184 -9.85 18.68 -4.08
C SER A 184 -10.38 20.10 -3.83
N PHE A 185 -11.69 20.25 -3.61
CA PHE A 185 -12.24 21.50 -3.07
C PHE A 185 -12.05 21.54 -1.57
N GLU A 186 -11.32 22.54 -1.09
CA GLU A 186 -11.14 22.79 0.33
C GLU A 186 -12.43 23.37 0.94
N LEU A 187 -12.91 22.75 1.99
CA LEU A 187 -14.02 23.23 2.81
C LEU A 187 -13.46 24.18 3.87
N VAL A 188 -14.01 25.39 3.90
CA VAL A 188 -13.68 26.39 4.91
C VAL A 188 -14.50 26.10 6.16
N GLU A 189 -14.01 25.17 6.97
CA GLU A 189 -14.56 24.80 8.28
C GLU A 189 -13.56 25.13 9.39
N HIS A 190 -14.07 25.52 10.56
CA HIS A 190 -13.22 25.78 11.72
C HIS A 190 -12.86 24.45 12.39
N LEU A 191 -11.62 23.99 12.20
CA LEU A 191 -11.10 22.79 12.83
C LEU A 191 -10.55 23.12 14.24
N ALA A 192 -10.79 22.23 15.21
CA ALA A 192 -10.25 22.35 16.57
C ALA A 192 -8.72 22.40 16.59
N ALA A 193 -8.09 21.82 15.55
CA ALA A 193 -6.67 21.91 15.29
C ALA A 193 -6.12 23.34 15.08
N TYR A 194 -6.97 24.33 14.79
CA TYR A 194 -6.55 25.73 14.66
C TYR A 194 -6.48 26.47 15.99
N ASP A 195 -7.16 25.97 17.03
CA ASP A 195 -7.26 26.66 18.31
C ASP A 195 -5.95 26.58 19.12
N GLN A 196 -5.18 25.51 18.93
CA GLN A 196 -3.93 25.28 19.66
C GLN A 196 -2.98 24.34 18.92
N PRO A 197 -1.66 24.44 19.15
CA PRO A 197 -0.69 23.49 18.61
C PRO A 197 -1.03 22.06 19.03
N TRP A 198 -1.05 21.15 18.06
CA TRP A 198 -1.37 19.74 18.27
C TRP A 198 -0.23 18.85 17.78
N ARG A 199 -0.02 17.75 18.49
CA ARG A 199 0.83 16.64 18.06
C ARG A 199 0.01 15.47 17.54
N THR A 200 -1.15 15.29 18.16
CA THR A 200 -2.16 14.30 17.81
C THR A 200 -3.37 15.05 17.28
N ILE A 201 -3.93 14.59 16.17
CA ILE A 201 -5.12 15.22 15.57
C ILE A 201 -6.27 15.18 16.60
N PRO A 202 -6.95 16.32 16.85
CA PRO A 202 -8.11 16.37 17.72
C PRO A 202 -9.22 15.42 17.27
N ARG A 203 -9.88 14.74 18.21
CA ARG A 203 -10.96 13.79 17.88
C ARG A 203 -12.14 14.45 17.16
N ALA A 204 -12.48 15.68 17.56
CA ALA A 204 -13.55 16.47 16.96
C ALA A 204 -13.36 16.71 15.45
N ASP A 205 -12.11 16.73 14.96
CA ASP A 205 -11.81 16.94 13.54
C ASP A 205 -11.87 15.62 12.73
N LEU A 206 -11.81 14.47 13.41
CA LEU A 206 -11.87 13.13 12.80
C LEU A 206 -13.30 12.60 12.76
N GLU A 207 -14.04 12.78 13.85
CA GLU A 207 -15.37 12.23 14.05
C GLU A 207 -16.41 12.97 13.18
N VAL A 208 -17.38 12.23 12.64
CA VAL A 208 -18.47 12.76 11.81
C VAL A 208 -19.80 12.49 12.51
N GLU A 209 -20.19 13.40 13.41
CA GLU A 209 -21.38 13.24 14.25
C GLU A 209 -22.50 14.24 13.91
N GLY A 210 -23.71 13.94 14.41
CA GLY A 210 -24.85 14.87 14.36
C GLY A 210 -25.23 15.34 12.96
N GLU A 211 -25.35 16.66 12.78
CA GLU A 211 -25.74 17.28 11.52
C GLU A 211 -24.69 17.10 10.40
N ALA A 212 -23.40 16.98 10.75
CA ALA A 212 -22.33 16.75 9.76
C ALA A 212 -22.48 15.40 9.04
N ARG A 213 -23.12 14.41 9.68
CA ARG A 213 -23.43 13.12 9.05
C ARG A 213 -24.56 13.21 8.03
N LYS A 214 -25.46 14.19 8.18
CA LYS A 214 -26.57 14.43 7.25
C LYS A 214 -26.15 15.29 6.06
N ASP A 215 -25.10 16.10 6.23
CA ASP A 215 -24.52 16.92 5.18
C ASP A 215 -23.64 16.06 4.24
N PRO A 216 -23.97 15.94 2.94
CA PRO A 216 -23.19 15.16 1.99
C PRO A 216 -21.77 15.67 1.77
N ALA A 217 -21.54 16.98 1.89
CA ALA A 217 -20.21 17.57 1.74
C ALA A 217 -19.35 17.27 2.97
N LEU A 218 -19.85 17.52 4.17
CA LEU A 218 -19.09 17.29 5.40
C LEU A 218 -18.83 15.80 5.66
N SER A 219 -19.81 14.93 5.37
CA SER A 219 -19.66 13.47 5.51
C SER A 219 -18.69 12.87 4.49
N ALA A 220 -18.64 13.40 3.26
CA ALA A 220 -17.74 12.90 2.23
C ALA A 220 -16.32 13.47 2.31
N ALA A 221 -16.11 14.52 3.09
CA ALA A 221 -14.83 15.23 3.14
C ALA A 221 -13.75 14.42 3.86
N ALA A 222 -12.54 14.42 3.28
CA ALA A 222 -11.35 13.85 3.85
C ALA A 222 -10.54 14.93 4.58
N LEU A 223 -9.93 14.54 5.69
CA LEU A 223 -8.98 15.38 6.42
C LEU A 223 -7.60 15.25 5.74
N GLU A 224 -7.08 16.35 5.20
CA GLU A 224 -5.77 16.39 4.56
C GLU A 224 -4.75 17.05 5.46
N ILE A 225 -3.71 16.29 5.81
CA ILE A 225 -2.60 16.72 6.65
C ILE A 225 -1.34 16.80 5.78
N ARG A 226 -0.76 17.98 5.70
CA ARG A 226 0.59 18.18 5.16
C ARG A 226 1.55 18.26 6.32
N MET A 227 2.61 17.45 6.31
CA MET A 227 3.60 17.52 7.39
C MET A 227 5.00 17.13 6.93
N LYS A 228 6.01 17.63 7.65
CA LYS A 228 7.41 17.31 7.37
C LYS A 228 7.80 15.99 8.04
N HIS A 229 7.69 14.88 7.29
CA HIS A 229 8.09 13.56 7.78
C HIS A 229 8.94 12.78 6.75
N PRO A 230 10.01 12.07 7.16
CA PRO A 230 10.85 11.31 6.22
C PRO A 230 10.09 10.28 5.38
N LEU A 231 9.03 9.67 5.93
CA LEU A 231 8.17 8.71 5.23
C LEU A 231 7.43 9.32 4.03
N LEU A 232 7.07 10.61 4.10
CA LEU A 232 6.23 11.29 3.12
C LEU A 232 7.05 11.91 1.96
N ARG A 233 8.38 11.82 2.04
CA ARG A 233 9.26 12.30 0.97
C ARG A 233 9.01 11.52 -0.33
N ASP A 234 9.48 12.07 -1.44
CA ASP A 234 9.37 11.45 -2.76
C ASP A 234 7.91 11.15 -3.17
N GLU A 235 6.99 12.06 -2.80
CA GLU A 235 5.56 12.00 -3.12
C GLU A 235 4.86 10.77 -2.53
N VAL A 236 5.31 10.30 -1.36
CA VAL A 236 4.63 9.23 -0.62
C VAL A 236 3.50 9.79 0.23
N GLN A 237 2.38 9.08 0.22
CA GLN A 237 1.19 9.39 0.99
C GLN A 237 0.87 8.25 1.96
N VAL A 238 0.20 8.58 3.07
CA VAL A 238 -0.43 7.59 3.94
C VAL A 238 -1.91 7.93 4.00
N VAL A 239 -2.77 6.96 3.71
CA VAL A 239 -4.22 7.15 3.68
C VAL A 239 -4.85 6.19 4.67
N ALA A 240 -5.56 6.70 5.66
CA ALA A 240 -6.39 5.90 6.54
C ALA A 240 -7.85 6.01 6.09
N THR A 241 -8.49 4.88 5.80
CA THR A 241 -9.88 4.90 5.34
C THR A 241 -10.83 5.21 6.49
N PRO A 242 -12.04 5.73 6.20
CA PRO A 242 -13.09 5.93 7.18
C PRO A 242 -13.41 4.66 7.99
N CYS A 243 -13.97 4.83 9.20
CA CYS A 243 -14.62 3.74 9.94
C CYS A 243 -16.14 3.93 9.88
N ASN A 244 -16.88 2.83 9.78
CA ASN A 244 -18.36 2.83 9.82
C ASN A 244 -19.01 3.86 8.87
N ASP A 245 -18.42 4.04 7.69
CA ASP A 245 -18.95 4.93 6.66
C ASP A 245 -20.25 4.36 6.07
N SER A 246 -21.11 5.25 5.60
CA SER A 246 -22.32 4.93 4.84
C SER A 246 -22.04 4.41 3.43
N LEU A 247 -20.82 4.64 2.92
CA LEU A 247 -20.39 4.21 1.60
C LEU A 247 -20.13 2.70 1.53
N SER A 248 -20.27 2.14 0.33
CA SER A 248 -19.83 0.76 0.09
C SER A 248 -18.30 0.64 0.19
N PHE A 249 -17.81 -0.57 0.44
CA PHE A 249 -16.37 -0.83 0.45
C PHE A 249 -15.70 -0.42 -0.86
N GLU A 250 -16.30 -0.76 -2.01
CA GLU A 250 -15.75 -0.38 -3.32
C GLU A 250 -15.64 1.15 -3.49
N GLN A 251 -16.63 1.92 -3.05
CA GLN A 251 -16.58 3.38 -3.11
C GLN A 251 -15.48 3.93 -2.20
N THR A 252 -15.35 3.39 -0.99
CA THR A 252 -14.31 3.74 -0.04
C THR A 252 -12.92 3.43 -0.60
N TYR A 253 -12.74 2.25 -1.19
CA TYR A 253 -11.51 1.83 -1.85
C TYR A 253 -11.15 2.74 -3.01
N ARG A 254 -12.11 3.07 -3.90
CA ARG A 254 -11.87 3.97 -5.04
C ARG A 254 -11.42 5.34 -4.57
N ARG A 255 -12.09 5.93 -3.57
CA ARG A 255 -11.67 7.20 -2.98
C ARG A 255 -10.26 7.09 -2.40
N ALA A 256 -9.99 6.07 -1.60
CA ALA A 256 -8.69 5.91 -0.92
C ALA A 256 -7.52 5.70 -1.89
N THR A 257 -7.78 5.14 -3.07
CA THR A 257 -6.78 4.84 -4.10
C THR A 257 -6.76 5.84 -5.26
N GLU A 258 -7.61 6.86 -5.22
CA GLU A 258 -7.71 7.87 -6.27
C GLU A 258 -6.39 8.63 -6.44
N GLY A 259 -5.92 8.73 -7.68
CA GLY A 259 -4.73 9.50 -8.03
C GLY A 259 -3.40 8.94 -7.52
N CYS A 260 -3.36 7.73 -6.93
CA CYS A 260 -2.14 7.16 -6.36
C CYS A 260 -1.89 5.70 -6.80
N THR A 261 -0.66 5.23 -6.62
CA THR A 261 -0.29 3.81 -6.70
C THR A 261 -0.43 3.21 -5.29
N PRO A 262 -1.45 2.38 -5.03
CA PRO A 262 -1.76 1.93 -3.67
C PRO A 262 -0.93 0.70 -3.26
N LEU A 263 -0.46 0.72 -2.02
CA LEU A 263 0.06 -0.41 -1.28
C LEU A 263 -0.91 -0.71 -0.14
N LEU A 264 -1.59 -1.85 -0.21
CA LEU A 264 -2.73 -2.15 0.66
C LEU A 264 -2.27 -2.74 1.99
N LEU A 265 -2.69 -2.10 3.08
CA LEU A 265 -2.52 -2.55 4.45
C LEU A 265 -3.92 -2.77 5.03
N TYR A 266 -4.21 -3.95 5.59
CA TYR A 266 -5.50 -4.22 6.23
C TYR A 266 -5.31 -4.41 7.73
N ALA A 267 -5.78 -3.46 8.53
CA ALA A 267 -5.60 -3.44 9.97
C ALA A 267 -6.85 -3.97 10.69
N PHE A 268 -6.65 -4.91 11.62
CA PHE A 268 -7.71 -5.48 12.46
C PHE A 268 -7.20 -5.72 13.88
N ALA A 269 -8.09 -5.87 14.85
CA ALA A 269 -7.74 -5.97 16.28
C ALA A 269 -7.95 -7.38 16.87
N GLU A 270 -8.99 -8.08 16.40
CA GLU A 270 -9.46 -9.32 17.02
C GLU A 270 -8.68 -10.56 16.55
N GLU A 271 -8.98 -11.71 17.15
CA GLU A 271 -8.37 -13.02 16.80
C GLU A 271 -8.86 -13.59 15.47
N ALA A 272 -10.08 -13.21 15.09
CA ALA A 272 -10.76 -13.61 13.87
C ALA A 272 -11.42 -12.38 13.24
N PHE A 273 -11.61 -12.42 11.93
CA PHE A 273 -12.35 -11.40 11.20
C PHE A 273 -13.84 -11.49 11.51
N THR A 274 -14.46 -10.33 11.69
CA THR A 274 -15.91 -10.15 11.74
C THR A 274 -16.55 -10.40 10.36
N GLU A 275 -17.86 -10.63 10.32
CA GLU A 275 -18.60 -10.78 9.05
C GLU A 275 -18.43 -9.59 8.10
N LYS A 276 -18.42 -8.37 8.65
CA LYS A 276 -18.20 -7.14 7.86
C LYS A 276 -16.80 -7.11 7.26
N GLU A 277 -15.78 -7.45 8.07
CA GLU A 277 -14.41 -7.54 7.58
C GLU A 277 -14.27 -8.64 6.52
N LEU A 278 -14.89 -9.81 6.70
CA LEU A 278 -14.90 -10.87 5.68
C LEU A 278 -15.54 -10.40 4.37
N ALA A 279 -16.65 -9.65 4.44
CA ALA A 279 -17.29 -9.06 3.26
C ALA A 279 -16.34 -8.10 2.52
N ASP A 280 -15.63 -7.23 3.25
CA ASP A 280 -14.58 -6.39 2.67
C ASP A 280 -13.49 -7.22 1.97
N LEU A 281 -13.04 -8.32 2.59
CA LEU A 281 -12.00 -9.17 2.02
C LEU A 281 -12.43 -9.84 0.71
N TYR A 282 -13.68 -10.29 0.60
CA TYR A 282 -14.25 -10.77 -0.66
C TYR A 282 -14.26 -9.65 -1.71
N GLU A 283 -14.62 -8.44 -1.31
CA GLU A 283 -14.67 -7.29 -2.20
C GLU A 283 -13.28 -6.87 -2.70
N ILE A 284 -12.25 -6.90 -1.84
CA ILE A 284 -10.85 -6.69 -2.23
C ILE A 284 -10.44 -7.69 -3.32
N LYS A 285 -10.79 -8.98 -3.16
CA LYS A 285 -10.51 -9.98 -4.19
C LYS A 285 -11.21 -9.69 -5.50
N ARG A 286 -12.44 -9.17 -5.44
CA ARG A 286 -13.22 -8.83 -6.64
C ARG A 286 -12.62 -7.64 -7.39
N ILE A 287 -12.29 -6.55 -6.69
CA ILE A 287 -11.87 -5.29 -7.31
C ILE A 287 -10.35 -5.20 -7.56
N ALA A 288 -9.54 -5.93 -6.78
CA ALA A 288 -8.08 -5.87 -6.81
C ALA A 288 -7.43 -7.28 -6.70
N PRO A 289 -7.80 -8.25 -7.57
CA PRO A 289 -7.41 -9.67 -7.41
C PRO A 289 -5.90 -9.94 -7.46
N LYS A 290 -5.13 -9.05 -8.10
CA LYS A 290 -3.68 -9.20 -8.28
C LYS A 290 -2.87 -8.31 -7.33
N THR A 291 -3.55 -7.54 -6.48
CA THR A 291 -2.90 -6.59 -5.57
C THR A 291 -2.60 -7.30 -4.25
N PRO A 292 -1.33 -7.36 -3.82
CA PRO A 292 -0.98 -7.97 -2.54
C PRO A 292 -1.49 -7.10 -1.39
N VAL A 293 -1.89 -7.74 -0.29
CA VAL A 293 -2.37 -7.06 0.93
C VAL A 293 -1.50 -7.49 2.12
N LEU A 294 -1.06 -6.52 2.92
CA LEU A 294 -0.43 -6.80 4.21
C LEU A 294 -1.49 -6.75 5.32
N PHE A 295 -1.88 -7.90 5.84
CA PHE A 295 -2.80 -8.03 6.96
C PHE A 295 -2.04 -7.81 8.27
N ILE A 296 -2.55 -6.91 9.11
CA ILE A 296 -1.87 -6.48 10.33
C ILE A 296 -2.83 -6.63 11.49
N ARG A 297 -2.53 -7.57 12.37
CA ARG A 297 -3.19 -7.66 13.66
C ARG A 297 -2.55 -6.65 14.61
N ALA A 298 -3.26 -5.56 14.86
CA ALA A 298 -2.89 -4.63 15.92
C ALA A 298 -3.20 -5.34 17.24
N ASN A 299 -2.20 -5.96 17.86
CA ASN A 299 -2.38 -6.63 19.14
C ASN A 299 -2.84 -5.61 20.18
N MET A 300 -4.08 -5.72 20.60
CA MET A 300 -4.61 -4.93 21.69
C MET A 300 -3.78 -5.21 22.95
N PRO A 301 -3.41 -4.17 23.74
CA PRO A 301 -2.59 -4.34 24.92
C PRO A 301 -3.16 -5.46 25.80
N ALA A 302 -2.25 -6.18 26.48
CA ALA A 302 -2.61 -7.32 27.31
C ALA A 302 -3.75 -6.92 28.26
N THR A 303 -4.69 -7.84 28.49
CA THR A 303 -5.88 -7.63 29.31
C THR A 303 -5.58 -6.91 30.62
N SER A 304 -4.38 -7.11 31.20
CA SER A 304 -3.86 -6.43 32.39
C SER A 304 -3.86 -4.89 32.36
N GLU A 305 -3.89 -4.24 31.19
CA GLU A 305 -4.00 -2.78 31.06
C GLU A 305 -5.45 -2.28 30.87
N LEU A 306 -6.39 -3.20 30.62
CA LEU A 306 -7.82 -2.92 30.50
C LEU A 306 -8.50 -3.07 31.87
N THR A 307 -9.57 -2.31 32.09
CA THR A 307 -10.44 -2.53 33.24
C THR A 307 -11.07 -3.93 33.20
N GLU A 308 -11.39 -4.52 34.34
CA GLU A 308 -11.98 -5.87 34.43
C GLU A 308 -13.23 -6.03 33.53
N SER A 309 -14.06 -4.99 33.46
CA SER A 309 -15.22 -4.90 32.56
C SER A 309 -14.84 -4.97 31.08
N GLU A 310 -13.77 -4.27 30.68
CA GLU A 310 -13.28 -4.27 29.30
C GLU A 310 -12.66 -5.62 28.92
N GLN A 311 -11.97 -6.28 29.86
CA GLN A 311 -11.44 -7.63 29.65
C GLN A 311 -12.58 -8.65 29.43
N HIS A 312 -13.65 -8.57 30.23
CA HIS A 312 -14.80 -9.45 30.10
C HIS A 312 -15.55 -9.24 28.77
N ALA A 313 -15.78 -7.97 28.39
CA ALA A 313 -16.42 -7.64 27.12
C ALA A 313 -15.66 -8.20 25.91
N ARG A 314 -14.32 -8.10 25.93
CA ARG A 314 -13.46 -8.67 24.88
C ARG A 314 -13.53 -10.19 24.81
N SER A 315 -13.45 -10.87 25.96
CA SER A 315 -13.54 -12.33 26.03
C SER A 315 -14.86 -12.84 25.44
N LEU A 316 -15.98 -12.17 25.75
CA LEU A 316 -17.29 -12.49 25.19
C LEU A 316 -17.34 -12.28 23.67
N ARG A 317 -16.74 -11.20 23.17
CA ARG A 317 -16.70 -10.90 21.73
C ARG A 317 -15.92 -11.95 20.95
N ASN A 318 -14.75 -12.35 21.43
CA ASN A 318 -13.94 -13.41 20.80
C ASN A 318 -14.65 -14.76 20.80
N ALA A 319 -15.35 -15.10 21.90
CA ALA A 319 -16.15 -16.32 21.97
C ALA A 319 -17.27 -16.33 20.91
N ARG A 320 -18.02 -15.22 20.77
CA ARG A 320 -19.07 -15.08 19.75
C ARG A 320 -18.54 -15.18 18.33
N LEU A 321 -17.39 -14.57 18.05
CA LEU A 321 -16.76 -14.65 16.72
C LEU A 321 -16.35 -16.09 16.40
N ALA A 322 -15.82 -16.83 17.37
CA ALA A 322 -15.48 -18.23 17.18
C ALA A 322 -16.72 -19.10 16.87
N GLU A 323 -17.83 -18.88 17.57
CA GLU A 323 -19.10 -19.59 17.35
C GLU A 323 -19.72 -19.29 15.97
N GLN A 324 -19.75 -18.02 15.54
CA GLN A 324 -20.30 -17.65 14.23
C GLN A 324 -19.53 -18.29 13.07
N VAL A 325 -18.20 -18.31 13.14
CA VAL A 325 -17.38 -18.91 12.08
C VAL A 325 -17.61 -20.42 12.00
N GLN A 326 -17.89 -21.09 13.12
CA GLN A 326 -18.19 -22.51 13.17
C GLN A 326 -19.48 -22.88 12.42
N LEU A 327 -20.52 -22.04 12.54
CA LEU A 327 -21.79 -22.22 11.83
C LEU A 327 -21.57 -22.14 10.31
N CYS A 328 -20.80 -21.15 9.83
CA CYS A 328 -20.53 -20.97 8.41
C CYS A 328 -19.70 -22.10 7.78
N THR A 329 -18.77 -22.72 8.52
CA THR A 329 -17.99 -23.87 8.01
C THR A 329 -18.83 -25.14 7.86
N ALA A 330 -19.83 -25.36 8.72
CA ALA A 330 -20.69 -26.55 8.65
C ALA A 330 -21.60 -26.57 7.40
N TYR A 331 -21.95 -25.40 6.85
CA TYR A 331 -22.78 -25.30 5.64
C TYR A 331 -22.03 -25.61 4.33
N VAL A 332 -20.70 -25.56 4.31
CA VAL A 332 -19.91 -25.73 3.08
C VAL A 332 -19.56 -27.21 2.83
N ASP A 333 -19.54 -28.05 3.87
CA ASP A 333 -19.22 -29.49 3.76
C ASP A 333 -20.47 -30.38 3.53
N GLY A 334 -21.65 -29.80 3.29
CA GLY A 334 -22.93 -30.52 3.23
C GLY A 334 -23.38 -31.02 1.84
N GLU A 335 -22.71 -30.65 0.75
CA GLU A 335 -23.18 -30.99 -0.61
C GLU A 335 -22.27 -32.02 -1.31
N ASN A 336 -22.14 -33.23 -0.75
CA ASN A 336 -21.82 -34.40 -1.58
C ASN A 336 -22.15 -35.74 -0.89
N SER A 337 -23.40 -36.18 -0.98
CA SER A 337 -23.71 -37.62 -1.01
C SER A 337 -25.12 -37.84 -1.53
N GLY A 338 -25.21 -38.51 -2.67
CA GLY A 338 -26.47 -38.86 -3.31
C GLY A 338 -27.18 -40.08 -2.71
N SER A 339 -28.43 -40.19 -3.15
CA SER A 339 -29.26 -41.38 -3.36
C SER A 339 -29.74 -42.21 -2.16
N GLU A 340 -31.07 -42.16 -1.97
CA GLU A 340 -32.05 -43.27 -2.12
C GLU A 340 -33.05 -43.50 -0.97
N ASP A 341 -34.28 -43.79 -1.41
CA ASP A 341 -35.57 -43.83 -0.73
C ASP A 341 -35.70 -44.85 0.42
N LYS A 342 -36.57 -44.53 1.41
CA LYS A 342 -37.78 -45.33 1.77
C LYS A 342 -38.59 -44.78 2.97
N GLN A 343 -39.85 -44.47 2.65
CA GLN A 343 -41.13 -44.74 3.33
C GLN A 343 -41.34 -44.55 4.87
N ALA A 344 -42.41 -43.79 5.12
CA ALA A 344 -43.21 -43.48 6.32
C ALA A 344 -43.43 -44.56 7.40
N LEU A 345 -43.54 -44.12 8.68
CA LEU A 345 -44.72 -44.30 9.53
C LEU A 345 -44.69 -43.40 10.79
N GLU A 346 -45.87 -43.14 11.35
CA GLU A 346 -46.26 -42.15 12.37
C GLU A 346 -45.91 -42.50 13.85
N THR A 347 -45.63 -41.46 14.65
CA THR A 347 -45.75 -41.14 16.12
C THR A 347 -46.05 -42.22 17.20
N PRO A 348 -45.94 -41.92 18.54
CA PRO A 348 -45.09 -40.98 19.31
C PRO A 348 -44.51 -41.57 20.63
N MET A 349 -43.75 -40.73 21.36
CA MET A 349 -43.45 -40.74 22.81
C MET A 349 -42.22 -41.48 23.37
N GLN A 350 -41.58 -40.75 24.30
CA GLN A 350 -40.85 -41.16 25.50
C GLN A 350 -39.29 -41.17 25.51
N THR A 351 -38.80 -40.10 26.17
CA THR A 351 -37.79 -40.08 27.24
C THR A 351 -36.30 -39.96 26.89
N GLU A 352 -35.69 -38.96 27.54
CA GLU A 352 -34.27 -38.75 27.89
C GLU A 352 -33.32 -38.33 26.76
N GLU A 353 -33.13 -37.02 26.63
CA GLU A 353 -31.94 -36.48 25.97
C GLU A 353 -30.81 -36.30 26.99
N ASP A 354 -29.86 -37.24 26.89
CA ASP A 354 -28.47 -37.10 27.29
C ASP A 354 -27.88 -35.77 26.77
N ALA A 355 -27.18 -35.07 27.66
CA ALA A 355 -26.43 -33.87 27.31
C ALA A 355 -25.42 -34.15 26.17
N PRO A 356 -25.37 -33.33 25.10
CA PRO A 356 -24.39 -33.53 24.06
C PRO A 356 -23.00 -33.18 24.61
N LYS A 357 -22.11 -34.18 24.60
CA LYS A 357 -20.68 -34.05 24.87
C LYS A 357 -20.12 -32.94 23.97
N SER A 358 -19.65 -31.87 24.60
CA SER A 358 -19.00 -30.73 23.94
C SER A 358 -17.82 -31.21 23.11
N VAL A 359 -18.00 -31.27 21.79
CA VAL A 359 -16.89 -31.32 20.85
C VAL A 359 -16.21 -29.95 20.93
N ILE A 360 -15.09 -29.87 21.67
CA ILE A 360 -14.25 -28.67 21.70
C ILE A 360 -13.55 -28.61 20.34
N THR A 361 -14.19 -28.00 19.35
CA THR A 361 -13.57 -27.65 18.09
C THR A 361 -12.79 -26.36 18.29
N LEU A 362 -11.52 -26.33 17.88
CA LEU A 362 -10.62 -25.17 18.05
C LEU A 362 -11.21 -23.92 17.35
N PRO A 363 -11.09 -22.72 17.95
CA PRO A 363 -11.60 -21.49 17.34
C PRO A 363 -10.88 -21.18 16.03
N VAL A 364 -11.63 -20.74 15.02
CA VAL A 364 -11.08 -20.39 13.72
C VAL A 364 -10.30 -19.09 13.82
N THR A 365 -9.02 -19.11 13.42
CA THR A 365 -8.14 -17.94 13.50
C THR A 365 -8.19 -17.08 12.24
N ALA A 366 -7.84 -15.80 12.34
CA ALA A 366 -7.67 -14.90 11.20
C ALA A 366 -6.75 -15.50 10.11
N GLN A 367 -5.69 -16.20 10.51
CA GLN A 367 -4.81 -16.89 9.57
C GLN A 367 -5.57 -17.96 8.76
N GLN A 368 -6.39 -18.78 9.41
CA GLN A 368 -7.18 -19.80 8.74
C GLN A 368 -8.20 -19.19 7.78
N GLN A 369 -8.85 -18.09 8.18
CA GLN A 369 -9.77 -17.34 7.31
C GLN A 369 -9.06 -16.76 6.08
N LEU A 370 -7.86 -16.19 6.23
CA LEU A 370 -7.09 -15.70 5.08
C LEU A 370 -6.59 -16.82 4.16
N CYS A 371 -6.30 -18.00 4.72
CA CYS A 371 -5.95 -19.18 3.94
C CYS A 371 -7.15 -19.70 3.15
N SER A 372 -8.35 -19.76 3.75
CA SER A 372 -9.56 -20.22 3.07
C SER A 372 -10.00 -19.25 1.98
N LEU A 373 -9.88 -17.95 2.24
CA LEU A 373 -10.10 -16.91 1.24
C LEU A 373 -9.04 -16.94 0.14
N GLY A 374 -7.87 -17.56 0.34
CA GLY A 374 -6.79 -17.66 -0.64
C GLY A 374 -5.95 -16.39 -0.76
N PHE A 375 -5.80 -15.62 0.32
CA PHE A 375 -4.85 -14.51 0.40
C PHE A 375 -3.45 -15.01 0.77
N VAL A 376 -3.38 -15.90 1.75
CA VAL A 376 -2.14 -16.46 2.29
C VAL A 376 -2.04 -17.93 1.92
N SER A 377 -0.85 -18.37 1.50
CA SER A 377 -0.62 -19.78 1.15
C SER A 377 -0.54 -20.64 2.42
N LYS A 378 -1.07 -21.87 2.39
CA LYS A 378 -1.13 -22.83 3.52
C LYS A 378 0.24 -23.33 4.00
N HIS A 379 1.36 -22.72 3.61
CA HIS A 379 2.68 -23.15 4.03
C HIS A 379 2.86 -22.90 5.54
N PHE A 380 2.68 -23.98 6.30
CA PHE A 380 3.26 -24.12 7.63
C PHE A 380 4.75 -23.75 7.55
N PRO A 381 5.28 -23.00 8.53
CA PRO A 381 6.72 -22.82 8.61
C PRO A 381 7.33 -24.16 8.96
N GLU A 382 7.73 -24.92 7.94
CA GLU A 382 8.66 -26.01 8.11
C GLU A 382 9.92 -25.38 8.72
N LYS A 383 10.32 -25.88 9.88
CA LYS A 383 11.53 -25.45 10.58
C LYS A 383 12.75 -25.77 9.70
N GLN A 384 13.08 -24.92 8.73
CA GLN A 384 14.41 -24.86 8.14
C GLN A 384 15.35 -24.15 9.12
N ARG A 385 15.60 -24.83 10.26
CA ARG A 385 16.81 -24.62 11.03
C ARG A 385 17.87 -25.53 10.42
N HIS A 386 19.03 -24.94 10.11
CA HIS A 386 20.27 -25.57 9.61
C HIS A 386 20.19 -25.93 8.12
N HIS A 387 21.03 -25.46 7.19
CA HIS A 387 22.38 -24.88 7.22
C HIS A 387 22.52 -24.04 5.94
N ASP A 388 22.70 -22.72 6.02
CA ASP A 388 23.48 -21.99 5.02
C ASP A 388 23.85 -20.58 5.48
N ARG A 389 24.73 -20.54 6.49
CA ARG A 389 25.53 -19.34 6.78
C ARG A 389 26.69 -19.30 5.79
N ARG A 390 26.46 -18.76 4.59
CA ARG A 390 27.46 -18.05 3.75
C ARG A 390 26.84 -17.73 2.38
N ARG A 391 26.34 -16.50 2.22
CA ARG A 391 26.43 -15.63 1.01
C ARG A 391 25.50 -14.41 1.14
N PRO A 392 26.03 -13.18 1.25
CA PRO A 392 25.22 -11.95 1.27
C PRO A 392 24.94 -11.44 -0.15
N ASN A 393 24.50 -12.32 -1.06
CA ASN A 393 24.06 -11.97 -2.41
C ASN A 393 23.35 -13.17 -3.04
N VAL A 394 22.06 -13.32 -2.77
CA VAL A 394 21.15 -14.19 -3.52
C VAL A 394 20.12 -13.25 -4.13
N ARG A 395 20.43 -12.80 -5.34
CA ARG A 395 19.70 -13.13 -6.58
C ARG A 395 18.22 -12.78 -6.47
N CYS A 396 17.84 -11.76 -7.24
CA CYS A 396 16.51 -11.66 -7.81
C CYS A 396 16.10 -13.04 -8.33
N SER A 397 15.23 -13.73 -7.60
CA SER A 397 14.39 -14.74 -8.22
C SER A 397 13.43 -14.00 -9.13
N SER A 398 13.74 -14.04 -10.42
CA SER A 398 12.80 -13.75 -11.49
C SER A 398 11.53 -14.57 -11.24
N GLY A 399 10.43 -13.90 -10.88
CA GLY A 399 9.08 -14.49 -10.95
C GLY A 399 8.24 -14.55 -9.67
N CYS A 400 8.73 -14.16 -8.48
CA CYS A 400 7.84 -14.10 -7.32
C CYS A 400 7.01 -12.81 -7.35
N SER A 401 5.77 -12.91 -7.82
CA SER A 401 4.74 -11.91 -7.57
C SER A 401 4.64 -11.68 -6.04
N PRO A 402 4.51 -10.44 -5.57
CA PRO A 402 4.33 -10.16 -4.16
C PRO A 402 3.09 -10.89 -3.66
N SER A 403 3.23 -11.68 -2.61
CA SER A 403 2.13 -12.40 -1.96
C SER A 403 1.53 -11.55 -0.85
N SER A 404 0.26 -11.79 -0.53
CA SER A 404 -0.32 -11.23 0.68
C SER A 404 0.27 -11.92 1.91
N GLU A 405 0.47 -11.17 2.99
CA GLU A 405 1.14 -11.62 4.21
C GLU A 405 0.32 -11.24 5.44
N LEU A 406 0.37 -12.05 6.50
CA LEU A 406 -0.26 -11.76 7.79
C LEU A 406 0.82 -11.51 8.86
N ILE A 407 0.67 -10.42 9.58
CA ILE A 407 1.45 -10.08 10.77
C ILE A 407 0.56 -10.27 11.98
N GLU A 408 0.72 -11.40 12.67
CA GLU A 408 -0.02 -11.69 13.92
C GLU A 408 0.56 -10.95 15.13
N ASN A 409 1.89 -10.77 15.17
CA ASN A 409 2.54 -10.01 16.22
C ASN A 409 2.89 -8.60 15.75
N PHE A 410 2.22 -7.60 16.31
CA PHE A 410 2.45 -6.19 15.98
C PHE A 410 3.91 -5.74 16.22
N ASP A 411 4.64 -6.36 17.13
CA ASP A 411 6.06 -6.04 17.37
C ASP A 411 6.97 -6.28 16.14
N ASP A 412 6.54 -7.18 15.25
CA ASP A 412 7.24 -7.52 14.02
C ASP A 412 6.81 -6.63 12.83
N PHE A 413 5.83 -5.74 13.03
CA PHE A 413 5.26 -4.88 12.00
C PHE A 413 6.33 -4.09 11.24
N ALA A 414 7.18 -3.36 11.97
CA ALA A 414 8.18 -2.48 11.36
C ALA A 414 9.13 -3.24 10.41
N CYS A 415 9.53 -4.47 10.75
CA CYS A 415 10.42 -5.25 9.90
C CYS A 415 9.69 -5.78 8.66
N ASN A 416 8.50 -6.35 8.83
CA ASN A 416 7.76 -6.98 7.76
C ASN A 416 7.20 -5.98 6.75
N ILE A 417 6.72 -4.81 7.19
CA ILE A 417 6.23 -3.79 6.26
C ILE A 417 7.32 -3.31 5.30
N CYS A 418 8.57 -3.21 5.77
CA CYS A 418 9.68 -2.84 4.89
C CYS A 418 9.97 -3.89 3.81
N LEU A 419 9.80 -5.18 4.13
CA LEU A 419 9.96 -6.28 3.17
C LEU A 419 8.81 -6.29 2.16
N PHE A 420 7.57 -6.17 2.66
CA PHE A 420 6.37 -6.09 1.85
C PHE A 420 6.43 -4.92 0.86
N VAL A 421 6.69 -3.70 1.34
CA VAL A 421 6.79 -2.49 0.50
C VAL A 421 7.89 -2.65 -0.54
N ARG A 422 9.07 -3.16 -0.17
CA ARG A 422 10.15 -3.42 -1.11
C ARG A 422 9.70 -4.37 -2.22
N SER A 423 9.10 -5.50 -1.85
CA SER A 423 8.65 -6.53 -2.79
C SER A 423 7.59 -5.98 -3.76
N ALA A 424 6.58 -5.29 -3.23
CA ALA A 424 5.52 -4.70 -4.03
C ALA A 424 6.03 -3.64 -5.01
N LEU A 425 6.85 -2.68 -4.54
CA LEU A 425 7.42 -1.63 -5.38
C LEU A 425 8.36 -2.18 -6.46
N GLN A 426 9.17 -3.19 -6.13
CA GLN A 426 10.02 -3.86 -7.10
C GLN A 426 9.20 -4.59 -8.17
N SER A 427 8.13 -5.29 -7.76
CA SER A 427 7.26 -5.99 -8.69
C SER A 427 6.57 -5.02 -9.67
N LEU A 428 6.11 -3.87 -9.20
CA LEU A 428 5.53 -2.82 -10.05
C LEU A 428 6.53 -2.34 -11.11
N LEU A 429 7.75 -1.97 -10.70
CA LEU A 429 8.79 -1.51 -11.62
C LEU A 429 9.20 -2.59 -12.63
N VAL A 430 9.38 -3.83 -12.17
CA VAL A 430 9.77 -4.94 -13.04
C VAL A 430 8.67 -5.25 -14.04
N SER A 431 7.40 -5.23 -13.61
CA SER A 431 6.26 -5.46 -14.51
C SER A 431 6.17 -4.37 -15.58
N ALA A 432 6.25 -3.09 -15.18
CA ALA A 432 6.20 -1.96 -16.10
C ALA A 432 7.40 -1.95 -17.08
N ALA A 433 8.61 -2.27 -16.60
CA ALA A 433 9.78 -2.41 -17.45
C ALA A 433 9.69 -3.61 -18.41
N SER A 434 9.10 -4.73 -17.97
CA SER A 434 8.92 -5.92 -18.79
C SER A 434 7.93 -5.69 -19.93
N LEU A 435 6.85 -4.93 -19.68
CA LEU A 435 5.91 -4.50 -20.71
C LEU A 435 6.60 -3.66 -21.78
N LEU A 436 7.34 -2.63 -21.36
CA LEU A 436 8.14 -1.80 -22.27
C LEU A 436 9.14 -2.60 -23.08
N ASN A 437 9.89 -3.50 -22.41
CA ASN A 437 10.85 -4.36 -23.08
C ASN A 437 10.18 -5.26 -24.13
N THR A 438 9.01 -5.82 -23.82
CA THR A 438 8.25 -6.65 -24.76
C THR A 438 7.84 -5.83 -25.99
N THR A 439 7.35 -4.61 -25.80
CA THR A 439 7.04 -3.67 -26.90
C THR A 439 8.27 -3.34 -27.73
N HIS A 440 9.41 -3.05 -27.11
CA HIS A 440 10.66 -2.75 -27.82
C HIS A 440 11.15 -3.93 -28.65
N LEU A 441 11.12 -5.15 -28.09
CA LEU A 441 11.48 -6.37 -28.82
C LEU A 441 10.55 -6.63 -30.00
N HIS A 442 9.24 -6.37 -29.83
CA HIS A 442 8.28 -6.46 -30.91
C HIS A 442 8.59 -5.45 -32.02
N CYS A 443 8.84 -4.18 -31.67
CA CYS A 443 9.22 -3.14 -32.63
C CYS A 443 10.49 -3.49 -33.42
N LEU A 444 11.53 -3.94 -32.72
CA LEU A 444 12.78 -4.36 -33.37
C LEU A 444 12.56 -5.51 -34.34
N ARG A 445 11.77 -6.53 -33.93
CA ARG A 445 11.44 -7.66 -34.81
C ARG A 445 10.71 -7.19 -36.06
N THR A 446 9.71 -6.31 -35.90
CA THR A 446 8.95 -5.76 -37.03
C THR A 446 9.87 -4.99 -37.98
N PHE A 447 10.75 -4.12 -37.47
CA PHE A 447 11.70 -3.40 -38.32
C PHE A 447 12.68 -4.30 -39.07
N ILE A 448 13.17 -5.35 -38.43
CA ILE A 448 14.07 -6.31 -39.08
C ILE A 448 13.34 -6.99 -40.24
N LEU A 449 12.12 -7.49 -40.01
CA LEU A 449 11.33 -8.16 -41.05
C LEU A 449 10.98 -7.21 -42.19
N THR A 450 10.53 -5.99 -41.87
CA THR A 450 10.24 -4.95 -42.85
C THR A 450 11.46 -4.59 -43.70
N ALA A 451 12.65 -4.45 -43.09
CA ALA A 451 13.86 -4.14 -43.83
C ALA A 451 14.26 -5.26 -44.81
N PHE A 452 14.07 -6.53 -44.43
CA PHE A 452 14.28 -7.66 -45.33
C PHE A 452 13.28 -7.68 -46.48
N ASP A 453 12.00 -7.45 -46.20
CA ASP A 453 10.95 -7.37 -47.23
C ASP A 453 11.24 -6.22 -48.21
N MET A 454 11.60 -5.03 -47.72
CA MET A 454 12.02 -3.90 -48.55
C MET A 454 13.22 -4.23 -49.44
N THR A 455 14.25 -4.85 -48.87
CA THR A 455 15.46 -5.21 -49.62
C THR A 455 15.15 -6.22 -50.72
N ARG A 456 14.33 -7.23 -50.40
CA ARG A 456 13.86 -8.22 -51.37
C ARG A 456 13.04 -7.56 -52.47
N ASP A 457 12.10 -6.70 -52.13
CA ASP A 457 11.24 -6.03 -53.10
C ASP A 457 12.04 -5.10 -54.01
N MET A 458 13.04 -4.40 -53.47
CA MET A 458 13.98 -3.59 -54.26
C MET A 458 14.79 -4.44 -55.26
N MET A 459 15.13 -5.69 -54.94
CA MET A 459 15.86 -6.60 -55.84
C MET A 459 14.97 -7.31 -56.87
N ILE A 460 13.75 -7.69 -56.49
CA ILE A 460 12.85 -8.51 -57.31
C ILE A 460 11.99 -7.65 -58.23
N THR A 461 11.46 -6.53 -57.74
CA THR A 461 10.52 -5.70 -58.50
C THR A 461 11.08 -5.21 -59.83
N PRO A 462 12.33 -4.72 -59.94
CA PRO A 462 12.91 -4.33 -61.23
C PRO A 462 13.00 -5.49 -62.22
N LYS A 463 13.32 -6.70 -61.74
CA LYS A 463 13.40 -7.91 -62.60
C LYS A 463 12.03 -8.30 -63.12
N ARG A 464 11.00 -8.25 -62.26
CA ARG A 464 9.61 -8.52 -62.65
C ARG A 464 9.10 -7.50 -63.66
N LEU A 465 9.39 -6.21 -63.46
CA LEU A 465 9.03 -5.14 -64.40
C LEU A 465 9.74 -5.30 -65.75
N ALA A 466 11.04 -5.62 -65.76
CA ALA A 466 11.78 -5.87 -66.99
C ALA A 466 11.22 -7.08 -67.76
N TYR A 467 10.86 -8.15 -67.05
CA TYR A 467 10.21 -9.32 -67.63
C TYR A 467 8.84 -8.97 -68.24
N ALA A 468 7.99 -8.24 -67.52
CA ALA A 468 6.68 -7.82 -68.00
C ALA A 468 6.80 -6.94 -69.27
N ARG A 469 7.73 -5.97 -69.29
CA ARG A 469 8.00 -5.15 -70.48
C ARG A 469 8.42 -5.98 -71.69
N LYS A 470 9.27 -7.00 -71.48
CA LYS A 470 9.70 -7.89 -72.58
C LYS A 470 8.54 -8.68 -73.17
N GLN A 471 7.64 -9.17 -72.32
CA GLN A 471 6.43 -9.89 -72.77
C GLN A 471 5.50 -8.94 -73.54
N GLU A 472 5.30 -7.72 -73.06
CA GLU A 472 4.49 -6.70 -73.74
C GLU A 472 5.04 -6.37 -75.13
N THR A 473 6.36 -6.17 -75.28
CA THR A 473 6.99 -5.94 -76.59
C THR A 473 6.91 -7.12 -77.55
N GLY A 474 6.66 -8.34 -77.07
CA GLY A 474 6.47 -9.52 -77.92
C GLY A 474 5.04 -9.69 -78.45
N LEU A 475 4.10 -8.88 -77.95
CA LEU A 475 2.70 -8.89 -78.38
C LEU A 475 2.39 -7.83 -79.46
N TYR A 476 3.32 -6.90 -79.70
CA TYR A 476 3.31 -5.92 -80.79
C TYR A 476 4.36 -6.30 -81.83
#